data_AF-A0A0G3ICI6-F1
#
_entry.id   AF-A0A0G3ICI6-F1
#
_cell.length_a   1.000
_cell.length_b   1.000
_cell.length_c   1.000
_cell.angle_alpha   90.00
_cell.angle_beta   90.00
_cell.angle_gamma   90.00
#
_symmetry.space_group_name_H-M   'P 1'
#
loop_
_entity.id
_entity.type
_entity.pdbx_description
1 polymer ?
#
loop_
_entity_poly.entity_id
_entity_poly.type
_entity_poly.pdbx_seq_one_letter_code
_entity_poly.pdbx_strand_id
1 'polypeptide(L)'
;VIMDGDSLKPQKVVSTRGMTVDTQEYHPEPRVAAIVASHYRPEFIVNVKETGHVLMVDYSDLKNLKVTDIEADRFLHDGGFDSTGRYFLVAANARNKVAVVDTQENKLTALIETGTTPHPGRGANFVHPEFGPVWATSHLGDETIALIGTDPKNNREHAWQVVQKLEGQGGGSLFIKTHPHSKNLWVDTPLNPEAEISSSVAVFDIANLDKGYEVIPIGELSGISEGVRRVVQGEYNKDGTEIWFSVWNSKTQESAIVVINDKTRKLKAVIKDKRLVTP
;
A
#
# COMPACT_ATOMS: atom_id res chain seq x y z
N VAL A 1 -4.67 20.87 -3.52
CA VAL A 1 -4.09 22.23 -3.38
C VAL A 1 -2.59 22.07 -3.34
N ILE A 2 -1.84 22.88 -4.10
CA ILE A 2 -0.38 22.96 -3.97
C ILE A 2 -0.09 24.15 -3.05
N MET A 3 0.77 23.92 -2.07
CA MET A 3 1.12 24.88 -1.03
C MET A 3 2.63 25.10 -1.02
N ASP A 4 3.04 26.25 -0.51
CA ASP A 4 4.42 26.48 -0.14
C ASP A 4 4.85 25.50 0.96
N GLY A 5 6.02 24.88 0.81
CA GLY A 5 6.47 23.80 1.69
C GLY A 5 6.76 24.26 3.13
N ASP A 6 7.22 25.50 3.30
CA ASP A 6 7.65 26.03 4.59
C ASP A 6 6.49 26.69 5.36
N SER A 7 5.61 27.39 4.64
CA SER A 7 4.56 28.22 5.24
C SER A 7 3.15 27.66 5.13
N LEU A 8 2.94 26.60 4.33
CA LEU A 8 1.63 26.06 3.95
C LEU A 8 0.72 27.09 3.23
N LYS A 9 1.29 28.23 2.78
CA LYS A 9 0.53 29.22 2.03
C LYS A 9 0.02 28.59 0.73
N PRO A 10 -1.29 28.69 0.41
CA PRO A 10 -1.82 28.12 -0.82
C PRO A 10 -1.25 28.86 -2.03
N GLN A 11 -0.68 28.10 -2.97
CA GLN A 11 -0.07 28.61 -4.21
C GLN A 11 -0.96 28.32 -5.42
N LYS A 12 -1.57 27.13 -5.49
CA LYS A 12 -2.42 26.72 -6.61
C LYS A 12 -3.55 25.80 -6.16
N VAL A 13 -4.75 26.04 -6.71
CA VAL A 13 -5.91 25.16 -6.57
C VAL A 13 -6.33 24.71 -7.96
N VAL A 14 -6.52 23.40 -8.13
CA VAL A 14 -6.94 22.78 -9.39
C VAL A 14 -8.13 21.88 -9.08
N SER A 15 -9.18 21.98 -9.89
CA SER A 15 -10.35 21.11 -9.77
C SER A 15 -10.06 19.75 -10.41
N THR A 16 -10.61 18.68 -9.84
CA THR A 16 -10.55 17.33 -10.40
C THR A 16 -11.79 16.95 -11.21
N ARG A 17 -12.84 17.78 -11.21
CA ARG A 17 -14.06 17.54 -12.00
C ARG A 17 -13.70 17.33 -13.48
N GLY A 18 -14.25 16.29 -14.08
CA GLY A 18 -13.83 15.87 -15.40
C GLY A 18 -14.62 14.67 -15.90
N MET A 19 -14.10 14.05 -16.96
CA MET A 19 -14.74 12.93 -17.64
C MET A 19 -14.22 11.61 -17.06
N THR A 20 -15.04 10.57 -17.03
CA THR A 20 -14.59 9.21 -16.71
C THR A 20 -13.76 8.63 -17.85
N VAL A 21 -12.70 7.89 -17.52
CA VAL A 21 -11.80 7.28 -18.50
C VAL A 21 -12.51 6.29 -19.44
N ASP A 22 -13.53 5.58 -18.92
CA ASP A 22 -14.21 4.50 -19.64
C ASP A 22 -15.34 5.01 -20.55
N THR A 23 -16.31 5.74 -19.98
CA THR A 23 -17.52 6.19 -20.68
C THR A 23 -17.42 7.61 -21.22
N GLN A 24 -16.38 8.35 -20.84
CA GLN A 24 -16.24 9.78 -21.15
C GLN A 24 -17.49 10.57 -20.71
N GLU A 25 -18.03 10.22 -19.55
CA GLU A 25 -19.16 10.92 -18.93
C GLU A 25 -18.67 11.89 -17.86
N TYR A 26 -19.32 13.05 -17.75
CA TYR A 26 -18.94 14.05 -16.76
C TYR A 26 -19.25 13.55 -15.34
N HIS A 27 -18.23 13.52 -14.49
CA HIS A 27 -18.35 13.18 -13.08
C HIS A 27 -18.24 14.45 -12.20
N PRO A 28 -19.25 14.79 -11.38
CA PRO A 28 -19.27 16.03 -10.61
C PRO A 28 -18.44 15.98 -9.31
N GLU A 29 -18.10 14.78 -8.83
CA GLU A 29 -17.41 14.56 -7.54
C GLU A 29 -16.24 13.55 -7.63
N PRO A 30 -15.25 13.75 -8.51
CA PRO A 30 -14.07 12.89 -8.55
C PRO A 30 -13.09 13.26 -7.43
N ARG A 31 -13.00 12.38 -6.44
CA ARG A 31 -12.19 12.53 -5.23
C ARG A 31 -10.72 12.27 -5.53
N VAL A 32 -9.86 13.04 -4.89
CA VAL A 32 -8.42 12.72 -4.82
C VAL A 32 -8.24 11.58 -3.82
N ALA A 33 -7.56 10.51 -4.23
CA ALA A 33 -7.21 9.39 -3.36
C ALA A 33 -5.77 9.55 -2.82
N ALA A 34 -4.82 8.74 -3.30
CA ALA A 34 -3.41 8.92 -2.96
C ALA A 34 -2.75 10.05 -3.77
N ILE A 35 -1.78 10.71 -3.13
CA ILE A 35 -0.83 11.62 -3.76
C ILE A 35 0.58 11.14 -3.39
N VAL A 36 1.44 10.93 -4.37
CA VAL A 36 2.87 10.63 -4.16
C VAL A 36 3.74 11.61 -4.95
N ALA A 37 5.05 11.62 -4.71
CA ALA A 37 5.99 12.51 -5.39
C ALA A 37 6.92 11.69 -6.29
N SER A 38 7.07 12.12 -7.55
CA SER A 38 8.00 11.48 -8.48
C SER A 38 9.45 11.63 -8.01
N HIS A 39 10.26 10.59 -8.19
CA HIS A 39 11.70 10.63 -7.95
C HIS A 39 12.50 10.94 -9.23
N TYR A 40 11.82 11.03 -10.37
CA TYR A 40 12.44 11.19 -11.70
C TYR A 40 12.17 12.55 -12.33
N ARG A 41 11.13 13.25 -11.86
CA ARG A 41 10.66 14.55 -12.37
C ARG A 41 10.16 15.41 -11.21
N PRO A 42 10.16 16.76 -11.34
CA PRO A 42 9.58 17.65 -10.34
C PRO A 42 8.04 17.61 -10.39
N GLU A 43 7.47 16.43 -10.12
CA GLU A 43 6.04 16.16 -10.31
C GLU A 43 5.41 15.54 -9.05
N PHE A 44 4.18 15.97 -8.76
CA PHE A 44 3.26 15.19 -7.93
C PHE A 44 2.47 14.22 -8.81
N ILE A 45 2.15 13.06 -8.26
CA ILE A 45 1.34 12.02 -8.91
C ILE A 45 0.05 11.92 -8.11
N VAL A 46 -1.08 12.26 -8.74
CA VAL A 46 -2.37 12.43 -8.07
C VAL A 46 -3.38 11.45 -8.64
N ASN A 47 -3.89 10.55 -7.79
CA ASN A 47 -4.97 9.63 -8.17
C ASN A 47 -6.32 10.33 -8.09
N VAL A 48 -7.07 10.30 -9.18
CA VAL A 48 -8.44 10.82 -9.26
C VAL A 48 -9.41 9.65 -9.36
N LYS A 49 -10.07 9.33 -8.24
CA LYS A 49 -10.72 8.04 -7.98
C LYS A 49 -11.84 7.71 -8.97
N GLU A 50 -12.90 8.50 -9.02
CA GLU A 50 -14.12 8.11 -9.76
C GLU A 50 -13.94 8.18 -11.27
N THR A 51 -13.12 9.12 -11.74
CA THR A 51 -12.83 9.27 -13.17
C THR A 51 -11.76 8.30 -13.65
N GLY A 52 -10.86 7.83 -12.78
CA GLY A 52 -9.85 6.83 -13.14
C GLY A 52 -8.59 7.40 -13.81
N HIS A 53 -8.25 8.64 -13.47
CA HIS A 53 -7.11 9.35 -14.03
C HIS A 53 -5.96 9.45 -13.01
N VAL A 54 -4.72 9.27 -13.47
CA VAL A 54 -3.50 9.59 -12.73
C VAL A 54 -2.91 10.87 -13.31
N LEU A 55 -2.87 11.92 -12.50
CA LEU A 55 -2.35 13.22 -12.95
C LEU A 55 -0.88 13.38 -12.54
N MET A 56 -0.01 13.58 -13.53
CA MET A 56 1.39 13.96 -13.32
C MET A 56 1.47 15.49 -13.33
N VAL A 57 1.56 16.11 -12.16
CA VAL A 57 1.47 17.56 -11.96
C VAL A 57 2.87 18.15 -11.75
N ASP A 58 3.41 18.79 -12.79
CA ASP A 58 4.74 19.43 -12.75
C ASP A 58 4.68 20.73 -11.93
N TYR A 59 5.44 20.77 -10.84
CA TYR A 59 5.47 21.90 -9.92
C TYR A 59 6.58 22.91 -10.19
N SER A 60 7.35 22.75 -11.29
CA SER A 60 8.43 23.69 -11.65
C SER A 60 7.93 25.08 -12.06
N ASP A 61 6.71 25.19 -12.58
CA ASP A 61 6.04 26.44 -12.90
C ASP A 61 4.54 26.36 -12.61
N LEU A 62 4.13 26.86 -11.44
CA LEU A 62 2.71 26.86 -11.04
C LEU A 62 1.85 27.88 -11.81
N LYS A 63 2.46 28.84 -12.51
CA LYS A 63 1.74 29.81 -13.34
C LYS A 63 1.36 29.17 -14.66
N ASN A 64 2.31 28.52 -15.33
CA ASN A 64 2.12 27.79 -16.57
C ASN A 64 2.08 26.27 -16.32
N LEU A 65 1.18 25.86 -15.42
CA LEU A 65 1.11 24.51 -14.87
C LEU A 65 0.99 23.46 -15.98
N LYS A 66 1.95 22.55 -16.06
CA LYS A 66 1.88 21.38 -16.92
C LYS A 66 1.31 20.21 -16.13
N VAL A 67 0.33 19.54 -16.72
CA VAL A 67 -0.26 18.32 -16.19
C VAL A 67 -0.30 17.29 -17.31
N THR A 68 0.28 16.12 -17.08
CA THR A 68 0.01 14.95 -17.93
C THR A 68 -1.14 14.21 -17.31
N ASP A 69 -2.22 14.06 -18.07
CA ASP A 69 -3.39 13.31 -17.66
C ASP A 69 -3.29 11.88 -18.23
N ILE A 70 -3.13 10.89 -17.34
CA ILE A 70 -2.98 9.48 -17.71
C ILE A 70 -4.29 8.75 -17.41
N GLU A 71 -4.92 8.27 -18.47
CA GLU A 71 -6.04 7.34 -18.43
C GLU A 71 -5.57 5.99 -17.84
N ALA A 72 -6.12 5.59 -16.69
CA ALA A 72 -5.80 4.34 -16.01
C ALA A 72 -7.03 3.42 -15.91
N ASP A 73 -7.63 3.29 -14.72
CA ASP A 73 -8.91 2.60 -14.53
C ASP A 73 -9.66 3.26 -13.37
N ARG A 74 -10.97 3.12 -13.33
CA ARG A 74 -11.81 3.76 -12.31
C ARG A 74 -11.61 3.15 -10.93
N PHE A 75 -11.92 3.96 -9.94
CA PHE A 75 -11.82 3.64 -8.52
C PHE A 75 -10.37 3.50 -8.02
N LEU A 76 -9.45 4.26 -8.62
CA LEU A 76 -8.09 4.43 -8.08
C LEU A 76 -8.13 4.75 -6.59
N HIS A 77 -7.21 4.16 -5.84
CA HIS A 77 -7.13 4.32 -4.40
C HIS A 77 -5.67 4.62 -4.00
N ASP A 78 -5.04 3.66 -3.35
CA ASP A 78 -3.69 3.69 -2.84
C ASP A 78 -2.72 2.90 -3.73
N GLY A 79 -1.43 3.10 -3.49
CA GLY A 79 -0.35 2.58 -4.33
C GLY A 79 1.01 3.05 -3.84
N GLY A 80 2.06 2.49 -4.42
CA GLY A 80 3.43 2.85 -4.12
C GLY A 80 4.37 2.57 -5.27
N PHE A 81 5.60 3.03 -5.12
CA PHE A 81 6.62 2.79 -6.11
C PHE A 81 7.14 1.36 -6.06
N ASP A 82 7.59 0.86 -7.20
CA ASP A 82 8.52 -0.26 -7.25
C ASP A 82 9.83 0.06 -6.51
N SER A 83 10.68 -0.95 -6.32
CA SER A 83 11.96 -0.80 -5.62
C SER A 83 12.91 0.26 -6.21
N THR A 84 12.77 0.60 -7.50
CA THR A 84 13.61 1.61 -8.19
C THR A 84 13.07 3.04 -8.08
N GLY A 85 11.87 3.21 -7.52
CA GLY A 85 11.19 4.51 -7.43
C GLY A 85 10.63 5.03 -8.76
N ARG A 86 10.63 4.22 -9.84
CA ARG A 86 10.29 4.66 -11.20
C ARG A 86 8.84 4.37 -11.57
N TYR A 87 8.34 3.22 -11.17
CA TYR A 87 7.02 2.75 -11.56
C TYR A 87 6.10 2.90 -10.38
N PHE A 88 5.03 3.67 -10.55
CA PHE A 88 3.99 3.80 -9.54
C PHE A 88 2.92 2.74 -9.80
N LEU A 89 2.79 1.79 -8.87
CA LEU A 89 1.77 0.75 -8.89
C LEU A 89 0.60 1.19 -8.00
N VAL A 90 -0.59 1.33 -8.59
CA VAL A 90 -1.79 1.84 -7.91
C VAL A 90 -2.97 0.90 -8.09
N ALA A 91 -3.68 0.63 -6.99
CA ALA A 91 -4.89 -0.19 -7.01
C ALA A 91 -6.08 0.59 -7.57
N ALA A 92 -6.71 0.05 -8.60
CA ALA A 92 -8.08 0.33 -9.00
C ALA A 92 -8.99 -0.67 -8.28
N ASN A 93 -9.17 -0.47 -6.97
CA ASN A 93 -9.56 -1.53 -6.05
C ASN A 93 -10.91 -2.19 -6.40
N ALA A 94 -11.95 -1.40 -6.65
CA ALA A 94 -13.27 -1.92 -7.03
C ALA A 94 -13.32 -2.55 -8.44
N ARG A 95 -12.20 -2.53 -9.18
CA ARG A 95 -12.01 -3.18 -10.48
C ARG A 95 -11.05 -4.36 -10.43
N ASN A 96 -10.56 -4.76 -9.25
CA ASN A 96 -9.67 -5.90 -9.05
C ASN A 96 -8.34 -5.81 -9.84
N LYS A 97 -7.88 -4.58 -10.09
CA LYS A 97 -6.71 -4.30 -10.91
C LYS A 97 -5.67 -3.43 -10.21
N VAL A 98 -4.43 -3.54 -10.68
CA VAL A 98 -3.32 -2.64 -10.40
C VAL A 98 -2.89 -1.98 -11.71
N ALA A 99 -2.91 -0.66 -11.75
CA ALA A 99 -2.33 0.13 -12.84
C ALA A 99 -0.86 0.42 -12.54
N VAL A 100 -0.03 0.38 -13.58
CA VAL A 100 1.41 0.67 -13.50
C VAL A 100 1.69 1.91 -14.33
N VAL A 101 2.18 2.97 -13.69
CA VAL A 101 2.56 4.23 -14.35
C VAL A 101 4.08 4.37 -14.34
N ASP A 102 4.68 4.57 -15.52
CA ASP A 102 6.10 4.92 -15.64
C ASP A 102 6.26 6.42 -15.43
N THR A 103 6.83 6.81 -14.29
CA THR A 103 6.96 8.23 -13.90
C THR A 103 8.14 8.92 -14.54
N GLN A 104 9.00 8.17 -15.24
CA GLN A 104 10.04 8.76 -16.07
C GLN A 104 9.47 9.15 -17.43
N GLU A 105 8.56 8.34 -17.98
CA GLU A 105 7.98 8.55 -19.31
C GLU A 105 6.58 9.19 -19.27
N ASN A 106 6.00 9.39 -18.08
CA ASN A 106 4.64 9.89 -17.85
C ASN A 106 3.57 9.14 -18.64
N LYS A 107 3.59 7.80 -18.56
CA LYS A 107 2.65 6.95 -19.31
C LYS A 107 2.17 5.74 -18.50
N LEU A 108 0.97 5.28 -18.82
CA LEU A 108 0.50 3.97 -18.39
C LEU A 108 1.34 2.88 -19.06
N THR A 109 1.79 1.91 -18.27
CA THR A 109 2.60 0.77 -18.72
C THR A 109 1.79 -0.52 -18.75
N ALA A 110 0.93 -0.74 -17.75
CA ALA A 110 0.11 -1.94 -17.66
C ALA A 110 -1.13 -1.73 -16.79
N LEU A 111 -2.14 -2.58 -17.01
CA LEU A 111 -3.26 -2.83 -16.11
C LEU A 111 -3.29 -4.34 -15.81
N ILE A 112 -3.17 -4.71 -14.54
CA ILE A 112 -2.91 -6.08 -14.12
C ILE A 112 -4.04 -6.53 -13.20
N GLU A 113 -4.70 -7.65 -13.49
CA GLU A 113 -5.68 -8.27 -12.59
C GLU A 113 -4.97 -9.04 -11.47
N THR A 114 -5.36 -8.84 -10.21
CA THR A 114 -4.64 -9.43 -9.04
C THR A 114 -5.50 -10.36 -8.21
N GLY A 115 -6.71 -9.93 -7.85
CA GLY A 115 -7.60 -10.57 -6.88
C GLY A 115 -8.70 -9.61 -6.43
N THR A 116 -9.55 -10.00 -5.48
CA THR A 116 -10.73 -9.21 -5.13
C THR A 116 -10.39 -8.02 -4.25
N THR A 117 -10.56 -6.79 -4.77
CA THR A 117 -10.32 -5.54 -4.04
C THR A 117 -8.90 -5.45 -3.46
N PRO A 118 -7.85 -5.31 -4.32
CA PRO A 118 -6.49 -5.10 -3.84
C PRO A 118 -6.41 -3.85 -2.97
N HIS A 119 -5.71 -3.95 -1.83
CA HIS A 119 -5.54 -2.85 -0.88
C HIS A 119 -4.08 -2.84 -0.35
N PRO A 120 -3.13 -2.26 -1.10
CA PRO A 120 -1.71 -2.38 -0.79
C PRO A 120 -1.21 -1.45 0.34
N GLY A 121 -1.91 -0.35 0.64
CA GLY A 121 -1.26 0.83 1.16
C GLY A 121 -0.23 1.35 0.15
N ARG A 122 1.06 1.24 0.49
CA ARG A 122 2.18 1.47 -0.45
C ARG A 122 2.68 0.18 -1.13
N GLY A 123 2.19 -0.97 -0.68
CA GLY A 123 2.67 -2.30 -1.06
C GLY A 123 4.02 -2.64 -0.43
N ALA A 124 4.56 -3.79 -0.84
CA ALA A 124 5.81 -4.32 -0.32
C ALA A 124 6.74 -4.74 -1.48
N ASN A 125 7.93 -4.12 -1.56
CA ASN A 125 8.95 -4.47 -2.54
C ASN A 125 9.97 -5.43 -1.96
N PHE A 126 10.29 -6.50 -2.68
CA PHE A 126 11.39 -7.40 -2.33
C PHE A 126 11.91 -8.13 -3.57
N VAL A 127 13.04 -8.83 -3.42
CA VAL A 127 13.58 -9.71 -4.46
C VAL A 127 13.10 -11.12 -4.20
N HIS A 128 12.23 -11.62 -5.06
CA HIS A 128 11.78 -13.00 -5.07
C HIS A 128 12.92 -13.93 -5.53
N PRO A 129 13.14 -15.11 -4.91
CA PRO A 129 14.24 -16.02 -5.28
C PRO A 129 14.23 -16.47 -6.74
N GLU A 130 13.04 -16.72 -7.30
CA GLU A 130 12.84 -17.13 -8.71
C GLU A 130 12.58 -15.95 -9.66
N PHE A 131 11.56 -15.13 -9.36
CA PHE A 131 11.08 -14.06 -10.26
C PHE A 131 11.80 -12.70 -10.12
N GLY A 132 12.85 -12.58 -9.32
CA GLY A 132 13.59 -11.33 -9.15
C GLY A 132 12.75 -10.22 -8.47
N PRO A 133 12.96 -8.93 -8.79
CA PRO A 133 12.23 -7.83 -8.15
C PRO A 133 10.72 -7.91 -8.34
N VAL A 134 9.99 -7.91 -7.22
CA VAL A 134 8.52 -7.93 -7.19
C VAL A 134 7.97 -6.84 -6.26
N TRP A 135 6.75 -6.41 -6.54
CA TRP A 135 5.92 -5.61 -5.66
C TRP A 135 4.67 -6.42 -5.28
N ALA A 136 4.30 -6.41 -4.01
CA ALA A 136 3.20 -7.22 -3.49
C ALA A 136 2.05 -6.37 -2.94
N THR A 137 0.83 -6.88 -3.11
CA THR A 137 -0.41 -6.36 -2.49
C THR A 137 -1.19 -7.50 -1.85
N SER A 138 -1.77 -7.24 -0.68
CA SER A 138 -2.84 -8.04 -0.11
C SER A 138 -4.21 -7.54 -0.59
N HIS A 139 -5.27 -8.25 -0.21
CA HIS A 139 -6.62 -8.00 -0.68
C HIS A 139 -7.61 -7.83 0.48
N LEU A 140 -8.57 -6.93 0.28
CA LEU A 140 -9.67 -6.73 1.21
C LEU A 140 -10.73 -7.82 1.04
N GLY A 141 -10.99 -8.22 -0.21
CA GLY A 141 -12.11 -9.09 -0.56
C GLY A 141 -11.87 -10.59 -0.32
N ASP A 142 -10.61 -11.02 -0.28
CA ASP A 142 -10.20 -12.42 -0.10
C ASP A 142 -8.78 -12.51 0.50
N GLU A 143 -8.33 -13.73 0.78
CA GLU A 143 -7.03 -14.07 1.36
C GLU A 143 -5.83 -13.92 0.42
N THR A 144 -6.05 -13.51 -0.83
CA THR A 144 -4.99 -13.46 -1.84
C THR A 144 -3.91 -12.44 -1.47
N ILE A 145 -2.66 -12.79 -1.72
CA ILE A 145 -1.53 -11.87 -1.82
C ILE A 145 -0.93 -12.03 -3.22
N ALA A 146 -0.98 -10.98 -4.04
CA ALA A 146 -0.47 -11.02 -5.41
C ALA A 146 0.93 -10.40 -5.48
N LEU A 147 1.86 -11.10 -6.11
CA LEU A 147 3.22 -10.64 -6.38
C LEU A 147 3.33 -10.28 -7.86
N ILE A 148 3.71 -9.03 -8.15
CA ILE A 148 3.83 -8.50 -9.50
C ILE A 148 5.32 -8.29 -9.82
N GLY A 149 5.81 -8.82 -10.94
CA GLY A 149 7.19 -8.56 -11.40
C GLY A 149 7.39 -7.10 -11.82
N THR A 150 8.49 -6.47 -11.41
CA THR A 150 8.73 -5.02 -11.59
C THR A 150 10.01 -4.65 -12.34
N ASP A 151 10.74 -5.61 -12.91
CA ASP A 151 11.99 -5.34 -13.66
C ASP A 151 11.85 -5.56 -15.18
N PRO A 152 11.30 -4.59 -15.94
CA PRO A 152 11.19 -4.69 -17.40
C PRO A 152 12.54 -4.59 -18.13
N LYS A 153 13.67 -4.40 -17.44
CA LYS A 153 14.99 -4.33 -18.08
C LYS A 153 15.68 -5.67 -18.09
N ASN A 154 15.79 -6.31 -16.92
CA ASN A 154 16.54 -7.56 -16.76
C ASN A 154 15.64 -8.79 -16.59
N ASN A 155 14.35 -8.61 -16.29
CA ASN A 155 13.40 -9.71 -16.10
C ASN A 155 12.09 -9.47 -16.90
N ARG A 156 12.25 -9.34 -18.21
CA ARG A 156 11.20 -8.88 -19.14
C ARG A 156 10.01 -9.83 -19.23
N GLU A 157 10.28 -11.12 -19.13
CA GLU A 157 9.31 -12.20 -19.17
C GLU A 157 8.29 -12.12 -18.02
N HIS A 158 8.69 -11.54 -16.88
CA HIS A 158 7.88 -11.45 -15.66
C HIS A 158 7.39 -10.04 -15.36
N ALA A 159 7.94 -9.02 -16.01
CA ALA A 159 7.54 -7.64 -15.79
C ALA A 159 6.06 -7.41 -16.08
N TRP A 160 5.37 -6.77 -15.13
CA TRP A 160 3.96 -6.39 -15.21
C TRP A 160 2.99 -7.56 -15.31
N GLN A 161 3.36 -8.69 -14.71
CA GLN A 161 2.50 -9.86 -14.56
C GLN A 161 2.44 -10.29 -13.10
N VAL A 162 1.30 -10.88 -12.70
CA VAL A 162 1.23 -11.60 -11.43
C VAL A 162 2.04 -12.89 -11.56
N VAL A 163 3.21 -12.93 -10.94
CA VAL A 163 4.14 -14.06 -11.03
C VAL A 163 3.84 -15.14 -10.00
N GLN A 164 3.22 -14.76 -8.88
CA GLN A 164 2.80 -15.70 -7.85
C GLN A 164 1.60 -15.12 -7.08
N LYS A 165 0.75 -16.03 -6.60
CA LYS A 165 -0.27 -15.75 -5.60
C LYS A 165 0.01 -16.58 -4.36
N LEU A 166 -0.06 -15.93 -3.19
CA LEU A 166 -0.03 -16.59 -1.88
C LEU A 166 -1.40 -16.47 -1.23
N GLU A 167 -1.68 -17.33 -0.27
CA GLU A 167 -2.87 -17.27 0.58
C GLU A 167 -2.45 -16.84 1.99
N GLY A 168 -3.03 -15.75 2.48
CA GLY A 168 -2.88 -15.25 3.85
C GLY A 168 -3.91 -15.85 4.81
N GLN A 169 -4.11 -15.20 5.96
CA GLN A 169 -5.04 -15.71 6.99
C GLN A 169 -6.52 -15.66 6.57
N GLY A 170 -6.87 -14.78 5.65
CA GLY A 170 -8.25 -14.47 5.29
C GLY A 170 -8.37 -13.12 4.59
N GLY A 171 -9.60 -12.79 4.14
CA GLY A 171 -9.93 -11.44 3.69
C GLY A 171 -9.88 -10.40 4.81
N GLY A 172 -10.03 -9.13 4.42
CA GLY A 172 -10.00 -8.00 5.36
C GLY A 172 -8.60 -7.42 5.61
N SER A 173 -7.62 -7.76 4.78
CA SER A 173 -6.29 -7.14 4.84
C SER A 173 -6.32 -5.68 4.39
N LEU A 174 -5.52 -4.84 5.03
CA LEU A 174 -5.35 -3.43 4.65
C LEU A 174 -3.90 -3.09 4.31
N PHE A 175 -2.93 -3.76 4.93
CA PHE A 175 -1.53 -3.47 4.72
C PHE A 175 -0.67 -4.72 4.62
N ILE A 176 0.29 -4.63 3.70
CA ILE A 176 1.40 -5.55 3.53
C ILE A 176 2.71 -4.79 3.72
N LYS A 177 3.71 -5.40 4.36
CA LYS A 177 4.98 -4.73 4.65
C LYS A 177 6.19 -5.65 4.62
N THR A 178 7.29 -5.11 4.12
CA THR A 178 8.64 -5.67 4.26
C THR A 178 9.65 -4.51 4.32
N HIS A 179 10.94 -4.84 4.44
CA HIS A 179 12.05 -3.89 4.45
C HIS A 179 13.26 -4.51 3.71
N PRO A 180 14.12 -3.73 3.02
CA PRO A 180 15.31 -4.26 2.33
C PRO A 180 16.28 -5.07 3.20
N HIS A 181 16.25 -4.88 4.52
CA HIS A 181 17.07 -5.63 5.50
C HIS A 181 16.32 -6.77 6.19
N SER A 182 15.03 -6.95 5.89
CA SER A 182 14.20 -8.01 6.43
C SER A 182 14.13 -9.19 5.47
N LYS A 183 13.87 -10.37 6.03
CA LYS A 183 13.50 -11.57 5.27
C LYS A 183 12.01 -11.88 5.36
N ASN A 184 11.24 -11.00 5.99
CA ASN A 184 9.85 -11.23 6.33
C ASN A 184 8.93 -10.41 5.44
N LEU A 185 7.83 -11.02 5.01
CA LEU A 185 6.69 -10.35 4.41
C LEU A 185 5.52 -10.43 5.40
N TRP A 186 5.10 -9.29 5.93
CA TRP A 186 4.08 -9.16 6.96
C TRP A 186 2.75 -8.75 6.35
N VAL A 187 1.65 -9.41 6.73
CA VAL A 187 0.30 -9.13 6.21
C VAL A 187 -0.68 -9.08 7.37
N ASP A 188 -1.37 -7.95 7.51
CA ASP A 188 -2.43 -7.78 8.50
C ASP A 188 -3.81 -8.22 7.97
N THR A 189 -4.77 -8.39 8.86
CA THR A 189 -6.16 -8.75 8.53
C THR A 189 -7.19 -7.99 9.39
N PRO A 190 -7.03 -6.66 9.60
CA PRO A 190 -7.78 -5.92 10.61
C PRO A 190 -9.28 -5.91 10.38
N LEU A 191 -9.77 -6.07 9.15
CA LEU A 191 -11.20 -6.05 8.83
C LEU A 191 -11.82 -7.45 8.73
N ASN A 192 -11.05 -8.49 9.02
CA ASN A 192 -11.58 -9.85 9.11
C ASN A 192 -12.67 -9.90 10.22
N PRO A 193 -13.77 -10.65 10.00
CA PRO A 193 -14.84 -10.78 10.99
C PRO A 193 -14.44 -11.64 12.20
N GLU A 194 -13.45 -12.53 12.05
CA GLU A 194 -12.97 -13.37 13.14
C GLU A 194 -12.01 -12.58 14.04
N ALA A 195 -12.28 -12.55 15.34
CA ALA A 195 -11.49 -11.77 16.29
C ALA A 195 -10.04 -12.26 16.38
N GLU A 196 -9.81 -13.58 16.28
CA GLU A 196 -8.47 -14.16 16.31
C GLU A 196 -7.64 -13.71 15.10
N ILE A 197 -8.22 -13.79 13.89
CA ILE A 197 -7.55 -13.37 12.64
C ILE A 197 -7.35 -11.85 12.59
N SER A 198 -8.34 -11.08 13.00
CA SER A 198 -8.23 -9.61 13.00
C SER A 198 -7.31 -9.06 14.09
N SER A 199 -6.92 -9.88 15.08
CA SER A 199 -5.98 -9.52 16.14
C SER A 199 -4.59 -10.16 15.99
N SER A 200 -4.29 -10.76 14.84
CA SER A 200 -3.00 -11.37 14.51
C SER A 200 -2.45 -10.85 13.18
N VAL A 201 -1.21 -11.24 12.85
CA VAL A 201 -0.61 -10.98 11.53
C VAL A 201 0.03 -12.25 10.99
N ALA A 202 -0.07 -12.45 9.68
CA ALA A 202 0.71 -13.47 8.97
C ALA A 202 2.11 -12.93 8.65
N VAL A 203 3.12 -13.81 8.77
CA VAL A 203 4.49 -13.52 8.35
C VAL A 203 5.06 -14.65 7.51
N PHE A 204 5.42 -14.33 6.27
CA PHE A 204 6.07 -15.25 5.34
C PHE A 204 7.59 -15.07 5.39
N ASP A 205 8.33 -16.16 5.15
CA ASP A 205 9.76 -16.10 4.83
C ASP A 205 9.93 -15.88 3.32
N ILE A 206 10.46 -14.72 2.94
CA ILE A 206 10.66 -14.34 1.53
C ILE A 206 11.58 -15.33 0.80
N ALA A 207 12.50 -15.98 1.51
CA ALA A 207 13.37 -16.98 0.92
C ALA A 207 12.68 -18.34 0.68
N ASN A 208 11.50 -18.56 1.26
CA ASN A 208 10.76 -19.82 1.17
C ASN A 208 9.24 -19.59 1.33
N LEU A 209 8.64 -18.89 0.37
CA LEU A 209 7.22 -18.54 0.39
C LEU A 209 6.31 -19.77 0.35
N ASP A 210 6.75 -20.87 -0.27
CA ASP A 210 6.00 -22.13 -0.37
C ASP A 210 5.81 -22.83 0.98
N LYS A 211 6.63 -22.49 2.00
CA LYS A 211 6.44 -22.97 3.37
C LYS A 211 5.11 -22.48 3.98
N GLY A 212 4.53 -21.42 3.43
CA GLY A 212 3.39 -20.71 4.02
C GLY A 212 3.82 -19.73 5.11
N TYR A 213 2.83 -19.16 5.80
CA TYR A 213 3.04 -18.15 6.82
C TYR A 213 3.10 -18.74 8.24
N GLU A 214 3.75 -18.00 9.13
CA GLU A 214 3.59 -18.13 10.58
C GLU A 214 2.61 -17.06 11.08
N VAL A 215 1.85 -17.35 12.14
CA VAL A 215 0.93 -16.38 12.75
C VAL A 215 1.56 -15.78 14.00
N ILE A 216 1.60 -14.45 14.07
CA ILE A 216 2.07 -13.73 15.27
C ILE A 216 0.84 -13.10 15.97
N PRO A 217 0.55 -13.48 17.23
CA PRO A 217 -0.65 -13.05 17.94
C PRO A 217 -0.47 -11.65 18.56
N ILE A 218 -0.32 -10.63 17.71
CA ILE A 218 0.01 -9.25 18.11
C ILE A 218 -0.97 -8.69 19.16
N GLY A 219 -2.27 -8.93 18.98
CA GLY A 219 -3.30 -8.50 19.93
C GLY A 219 -3.14 -9.14 21.31
N GLU A 220 -2.74 -10.41 21.39
CA GLU A 220 -2.42 -11.09 22.65
C GLU A 220 -1.14 -10.54 23.26
N LEU A 221 -0.08 -10.38 22.45
CA LEU A 221 1.22 -9.86 22.89
C LEU A 221 1.13 -8.44 23.48
N SER A 222 0.07 -7.68 23.13
CA SER A 222 -0.21 -6.38 23.75
C SER A 222 -0.59 -6.46 25.23
N GLY A 223 -1.01 -7.62 25.71
CA GLY A 223 -1.54 -7.81 27.07
C GLY A 223 -2.89 -7.12 27.31
N ILE A 224 -3.60 -6.68 26.27
CA ILE A 224 -4.97 -6.14 26.37
C ILE A 224 -5.95 -7.31 26.32
N SER A 225 -6.82 -7.44 27.32
CA SER A 225 -7.83 -8.51 27.40
C SER A 225 -9.21 -8.12 26.88
N GLU A 226 -9.48 -6.82 26.70
CA GLU A 226 -10.78 -6.30 26.30
C GLU A 226 -10.78 -5.69 24.88
N GLY A 227 -11.96 -5.69 24.25
CA GLY A 227 -12.16 -5.14 22.91
C GLY A 227 -11.75 -6.10 21.79
N VAL A 228 -11.99 -5.67 20.55
CA VAL A 228 -11.74 -6.49 19.36
C VAL A 228 -10.24 -6.56 19.05
N ARG A 229 -9.46 -5.54 19.43
CA ARG A 229 -8.00 -5.48 19.27
C ARG A 229 -7.58 -5.70 17.81
N ARG A 230 -8.19 -4.96 16.88
CA ARG A 230 -7.88 -5.07 15.45
C ARG A 230 -6.43 -4.65 15.23
N VAL A 231 -5.61 -5.53 14.68
CA VAL A 231 -4.20 -5.27 14.43
C VAL A 231 -4.02 -4.75 13.03
N VAL A 232 -3.45 -3.56 12.91
CA VAL A 232 -3.37 -2.82 11.65
C VAL A 232 -2.00 -2.18 11.47
N GLN A 233 -1.55 -2.21 10.22
CA GLN A 233 -0.38 -1.54 9.68
C GLN A 233 0.94 -1.87 10.39
N GLY A 234 1.71 -2.78 9.80
CA GLY A 234 3.11 -2.93 10.15
C GLY A 234 3.95 -1.77 9.60
N GLU A 235 4.79 -1.13 10.40
CA GLU A 235 5.78 -0.14 9.95
C GLU A 235 7.14 -0.40 10.60
N TYR A 236 8.21 -0.33 9.79
CA TYR A 236 9.56 -0.58 10.28
C TYR A 236 10.18 0.66 10.92
N ASN A 237 11.09 0.42 11.87
CA ASN A 237 12.07 1.43 12.26
C ASN A 237 13.06 1.70 11.11
N LYS A 238 13.87 2.76 11.24
CA LYS A 238 14.84 3.19 10.23
C LYS A 238 15.79 2.07 9.76
N ASP A 239 16.23 1.22 10.68
CA ASP A 239 17.24 0.20 10.40
C ASP A 239 16.64 -1.09 9.82
N GLY A 240 15.31 -1.23 9.84
CA GLY A 240 14.62 -2.44 9.38
C GLY A 240 14.72 -3.62 10.33
N THR A 241 15.05 -3.39 11.60
CA THR A 241 15.29 -4.44 12.59
C THR A 241 14.09 -4.69 13.50
N GLU A 242 13.15 -3.75 13.51
CA GLU A 242 11.94 -3.78 14.33
C GLU A 242 10.75 -3.37 13.47
N ILE A 243 9.64 -4.09 13.61
CA ILE A 243 8.36 -3.77 12.98
C ILE A 243 7.31 -3.50 14.06
N TRP A 244 6.53 -2.45 13.86
CA TRP A 244 5.61 -1.87 14.82
C TRP A 244 4.19 -2.06 14.29
N PHE A 245 3.26 -2.48 15.14
CA PHE A 245 1.85 -2.68 14.78
C PHE A 245 0.95 -1.95 15.76
N SER A 246 -0.07 -1.26 15.25
CA SER A 246 -1.13 -0.70 16.10
C SER A 246 -2.11 -1.81 16.49
N VAL A 247 -2.39 -1.91 17.79
CA VAL A 247 -3.50 -2.70 18.34
C VAL A 247 -4.65 -1.73 18.58
N TRP A 248 -5.51 -1.64 17.57
CA TRP A 248 -6.55 -0.63 17.44
C TRP A 248 -7.85 -1.09 18.11
N ASN A 249 -8.23 -0.33 19.13
CA ASN A 249 -9.49 -0.48 19.85
C ASN A 249 -10.31 0.83 19.76
N SER A 250 -11.54 0.82 20.28
CA SER A 250 -12.40 2.01 20.27
C SER A 250 -11.84 3.13 21.17
N LYS A 251 -12.33 4.36 21.00
CA LYS A 251 -11.91 5.56 21.73
C LYS A 251 -11.92 5.40 23.26
N THR A 252 -12.83 4.59 23.81
CA THR A 252 -13.00 4.38 25.25
C THR A 252 -12.30 3.12 25.77
N GLN A 253 -11.64 2.37 24.90
CA GLN A 253 -10.96 1.13 25.23
C GLN A 253 -9.43 1.32 25.16
N GLU A 254 -8.70 0.51 25.93
CA GLU A 254 -7.24 0.52 25.90
C GLU A 254 -6.75 0.09 24.51
N SER A 255 -5.71 0.78 24.00
CA SER A 255 -4.99 0.46 22.77
C SER A 255 -3.50 0.35 23.06
N ALA A 256 -2.72 -0.19 22.12
CA ALA A 256 -1.28 -0.31 22.26
C ALA A 256 -0.58 -0.22 20.90
N ILE A 257 0.73 0.03 20.92
CA ILE A 257 1.62 -0.31 19.80
C ILE A 257 2.51 -1.48 20.24
N VAL A 258 2.54 -2.54 19.45
CA VAL A 258 3.38 -3.71 19.70
C VAL A 258 4.59 -3.66 18.76
N VAL A 259 5.78 -3.75 19.33
CA VAL A 259 7.04 -3.78 18.59
C VAL A 259 7.55 -5.21 18.57
N ILE A 260 7.81 -5.72 17.37
CA ILE A 260 8.38 -7.05 17.12
C ILE A 260 9.82 -6.90 16.65
N ASN A 261 10.71 -7.72 17.20
CA ASN A 261 12.05 -7.87 16.67
C ASN A 261 11.97 -8.68 15.36
N ASP A 262 12.25 -8.05 14.22
CA ASP A 262 12.03 -8.63 12.90
C ASP A 262 12.79 -9.95 12.70
N LYS A 263 14.08 -9.98 13.09
CA LYS A 263 14.95 -11.16 12.92
C LYS A 263 14.43 -12.39 13.66
N THR A 264 13.86 -12.20 14.85
CA THR A 264 13.42 -13.32 15.71
C THR A 264 11.92 -13.56 15.68
N ARG A 265 11.15 -12.62 15.09
CA ARG A 265 9.67 -12.58 15.12
C ARG A 265 9.09 -12.60 16.54
N LYS A 266 9.86 -12.13 17.54
CA LYS A 266 9.45 -12.11 18.96
C LYS A 266 9.11 -10.71 19.43
N LEU A 267 8.25 -10.64 20.45
CA LEU A 267 7.92 -9.40 21.14
C LEU A 267 9.20 -8.71 21.63
N LYS A 268 9.33 -7.43 21.26
CA LYS A 268 10.42 -6.55 21.70
C LYS A 268 9.94 -5.55 22.75
N ALA A 269 8.79 -4.94 22.53
CA ALA A 269 8.19 -3.97 23.44
C ALA A 269 6.67 -3.85 23.22
N VAL A 270 5.97 -3.35 24.24
CA VAL A 270 4.57 -2.90 24.14
C VAL A 270 4.53 -1.46 24.64
N ILE A 271 4.01 -0.56 23.81
CA ILE A 271 3.84 0.85 24.13
C ILE A 271 2.37 1.06 24.48
N LYS A 272 2.13 1.48 25.72
CA LYS A 272 0.82 1.86 26.25
C LYS A 272 0.93 3.22 26.91
N ASP A 273 -0.04 4.09 26.68
CA ASP A 273 -0.12 5.40 27.30
C ASP A 273 -1.58 5.86 27.32
N LYS A 274 -2.01 6.60 28.35
CA LYS A 274 -3.37 7.16 28.40
C LYS A 274 -3.66 8.13 27.24
N ARG A 275 -2.61 8.70 26.64
CA ARG A 275 -2.68 9.58 25.46
C ARG A 275 -2.78 8.79 24.16
N LEU A 276 -2.46 7.50 24.16
CA LEU A 276 -2.47 6.62 22.99
C LEU A 276 -3.90 6.12 22.73
N VAL A 277 -4.75 7.05 22.30
CA VAL A 277 -6.16 6.79 21.98
C VAL A 277 -6.30 6.54 20.49
N THR A 278 -6.85 5.38 20.12
CA THR A 278 -7.03 4.95 18.71
C THR A 278 -5.79 5.16 17.83
N PRO A 279 -4.63 4.57 18.21
CA PRO A 279 -3.40 4.64 17.43
C PRO A 279 -3.47 3.81 16.14
#